data_AF-A0A177AUH9-F1
#
_entry.id   AF-A0A177AUH9-F1
#
_cell.length_a   1.000
_cell.length_b   1.000
_cell.length_c   1.000
_cell.angle_alpha   90.00
_cell.angle_beta   90.00
_cell.angle_gamma   90.00
#
_symmetry.space_group_name_H-M   'P 1'
#
loop_
_entity.id
_entity.type
_entity.pdbx_description
1 polymer ?
#
loop_
_entity_poly.entity_id
_entity_poly.type
_entity_poly.pdbx_seq_one_letter_code
_entity_poly.pdbx_strand_id
1 'polypeptide(L)'
;MALNYSKWDHIDISDDEDDTHPNVDTPSLFRWRHKARIEKMVEFDKEMLDFNGKYDNYIQKMNELKLKIKNGNQNNETQLNKWKKELEEAESHKQSWVLKRHELEKKKRLQPLNIDTICKDSTSKTFINKEFETTLEENYQNQSDFMNKYKDDIEKFGMYRKYDDSRKFLLDNSHLLCEYTSNYIVLWCLNLALEEKHALMEHVAHQATCLQFMFELSKTANIPPVQCINGFFDKLKMGDSKYLSCFNSELESYINRIRKRAQEKIEVARAEEEEEDRKNRLGPGGLDPVEVFKSLPPDLQQCFENKDIEMIKDVMSKLPPSEAEYHLRRYKSTILNGVHGSLGPSKII
;
A
#
# COMPACT_ATOMS: atom_id res chain seq x y z
N MET A 1 -32.84 33.24 -30.35
CA MET A 1 -33.73 32.68 -29.30
C MET A 1 -32.99 32.80 -27.99
N ALA A 2 -33.58 33.47 -26.99
CA ALA A 2 -33.03 33.43 -25.64
C ALA A 2 -33.15 32.00 -25.10
N LEU A 3 -32.11 31.53 -24.41
CA LEU A 3 -32.15 30.25 -23.69
C LEU A 3 -33.22 30.35 -22.59
N ASN A 4 -34.14 29.38 -22.51
CA ASN A 4 -35.21 29.37 -21.51
C ASN A 4 -34.93 28.30 -20.44
N TYR A 5 -34.78 28.75 -19.19
CA TYR A 5 -34.56 27.92 -18.01
C TYR A 5 -35.81 27.78 -17.11
N SER A 6 -36.99 28.24 -17.57
CA SER A 6 -38.22 28.31 -16.75
C SER A 6 -38.71 26.96 -16.23
N LYS A 7 -38.18 25.86 -16.75
CA LYS A 7 -38.43 24.51 -16.24
C LYS A 7 -37.98 24.36 -14.78
N TRP A 8 -36.96 25.11 -14.36
CA TRP A 8 -36.34 25.01 -13.03
C TRP A 8 -36.81 26.11 -12.06
N ASP A 9 -37.77 26.95 -12.44
CA ASP A 9 -38.24 28.06 -11.61
C ASP A 9 -39.00 27.60 -10.35
N HIS A 10 -39.53 26.38 -10.34
CA HIS A 10 -40.44 25.87 -9.30
C HIS A 10 -39.88 24.60 -8.69
N ILE A 11 -38.82 24.74 -7.88
CA ILE A 11 -38.19 23.64 -7.14
C ILE A 11 -38.53 23.77 -5.66
N ASP A 12 -38.97 22.68 -5.04
CA ASP A 12 -39.30 22.58 -3.61
C ASP A 12 -38.26 21.72 -2.90
N ILE A 13 -37.50 22.36 -2.01
CA ILE A 13 -36.43 21.77 -1.20
C ILE A 13 -36.89 21.78 0.26
N SER A 14 -37.17 20.61 0.82
CA SER A 14 -37.74 20.51 2.17
C SER A 14 -36.79 20.97 3.28
N ASP A 15 -35.49 20.93 3.02
CA ASP A 15 -34.36 21.27 3.89
C ASP A 15 -33.61 22.53 3.43
N ASP A 16 -34.33 23.46 2.79
CA ASP A 16 -33.78 24.76 2.38
C ASP A 16 -33.35 25.60 3.61
N GLU A 17 -32.03 25.72 3.82
CA GLU A 17 -31.42 26.48 4.92
C GLU A 17 -31.58 28.00 4.78
N ASP A 18 -31.86 28.48 3.56
CA ASP A 18 -32.07 29.91 3.30
C ASP A 18 -33.51 30.35 3.66
N ASP A 19 -34.49 29.44 3.62
CA ASP A 19 -35.89 29.71 4.00
C ASP A 19 -36.16 29.33 5.47
N THR A 20 -35.48 30.05 6.38
CA THR A 20 -35.56 29.87 7.83
C THR A 20 -35.99 31.15 8.54
N HIS A 21 -36.41 31.02 9.80
CA HIS A 21 -36.83 32.16 10.62
C HIS A 21 -36.16 32.07 12.01
N PRO A 22 -35.61 33.17 12.56
CA PRO A 22 -34.88 33.15 13.84
C PRO A 22 -35.64 32.55 15.04
N ASN A 23 -36.97 32.55 14.98
CA ASN A 23 -37.84 32.04 16.03
C ASN A 23 -38.41 30.64 15.76
N VAL A 24 -38.03 29.98 14.67
CA VAL A 24 -38.52 28.64 14.30
C VAL A 24 -37.36 27.65 14.34
N ASP A 25 -37.57 26.52 15.01
CA ASP A 25 -36.60 25.43 15.07
C ASP A 25 -36.46 24.76 13.71
N THR A 26 -35.31 24.97 13.05
CA THR A 26 -35.06 24.54 11.66
C THR A 26 -35.10 23.02 11.47
N PRO A 27 -34.55 22.16 12.36
CA PRO A 27 -34.61 20.71 12.19
C PRO A 27 -36.06 20.18 12.25
N SER A 28 -36.89 20.75 13.12
CA SER A 28 -38.31 20.39 13.22
C SER A 28 -39.09 20.88 12.00
N LEU A 29 -38.79 22.09 11.51
CA LEU A 29 -39.40 22.68 10.31
C LEU A 29 -39.12 21.83 9.07
N PHE A 30 -37.87 21.40 8.84
CA PHE A 30 -37.52 20.59 7.67
C PHE A 30 -38.22 19.24 7.66
N ARG A 31 -38.31 18.57 8.82
CA ARG A 31 -39.08 17.32 8.97
C ARG A 31 -40.56 17.54 8.68
N TRP A 32 -41.12 18.66 9.15
CA TRP A 32 -42.51 19.00 8.90
C TRP A 32 -42.76 19.29 7.41
N ARG A 33 -41.92 20.09 6.75
CA ARG A 33 -41.98 20.36 5.30
C ARG A 33 -41.89 19.07 4.50
N HIS A 34 -40.95 18.18 4.83
CA HIS A 34 -40.81 16.87 4.22
C HIS A 34 -42.08 16.01 4.37
N LYS A 35 -42.66 15.97 5.58
CA LYS A 35 -43.89 15.22 5.84
C LYS A 35 -45.07 15.79 5.05
N ALA A 36 -45.26 17.10 5.06
CA ALA A 36 -46.32 17.78 4.31
C ALA A 36 -46.20 17.54 2.80
N ARG A 37 -44.96 17.49 2.28
CA ARG A 37 -44.68 17.15 0.88
C ARG A 37 -45.11 15.73 0.55
N ILE A 38 -44.71 14.74 1.37
CA ILE A 38 -45.11 13.34 1.19
C ILE A 38 -46.63 13.21 1.24
N GLU A 39 -47.29 13.83 2.21
CA GLU A 39 -48.75 13.80 2.35
C GLU A 39 -49.46 14.34 1.10
N LYS A 40 -49.00 15.49 0.56
CA LYS A 40 -49.52 16.05 -0.70
C LYS A 40 -49.31 15.11 -1.90
N MET A 41 -48.14 14.47 -2.00
CA MET A 41 -47.87 13.52 -3.08
C MET A 41 -48.78 12.28 -2.98
N VAL A 42 -48.94 11.73 -1.77
CA VAL A 42 -49.82 10.59 -1.51
C VAL A 42 -51.28 10.92 -1.81
N GLU A 43 -51.75 12.10 -1.42
CA GLU A 43 -53.11 12.55 -1.72
C GLU A 43 -53.34 12.70 -3.23
N PHE A 44 -52.38 13.31 -3.94
CA PHE A 44 -52.46 13.47 -5.39
C PHE A 44 -52.43 12.12 -6.12
N ASP A 45 -51.59 11.19 -5.69
CA ASP A 45 -51.51 9.85 -6.27
C ASP A 45 -52.82 9.07 -6.06
N LYS A 46 -53.46 9.22 -4.88
CA LYS A 46 -54.80 8.66 -4.63
C LYS A 46 -55.86 9.29 -5.54
N GLU A 47 -55.88 10.60 -5.69
CA GLU A 47 -56.81 11.30 -6.60
C GLU A 47 -56.66 10.79 -8.04
N MET A 48 -55.42 10.61 -8.49
CA MET A 48 -55.10 10.08 -9.83
C MET A 48 -55.53 8.62 -10.00
N LEU A 49 -55.29 7.76 -9.01
CA LEU A 49 -55.70 6.35 -9.05
C LEU A 49 -57.22 6.22 -9.08
N ASP A 50 -57.92 6.96 -8.23
CA ASP A 50 -59.39 6.96 -8.18
C ASP A 50 -59.99 7.48 -9.49
N PHE A 51 -59.41 8.51 -10.07
CA PHE A 51 -59.83 9.05 -11.37
C PHE A 51 -59.64 8.02 -12.47
N ASN A 52 -58.46 7.41 -12.57
CA ASN A 52 -58.16 6.40 -13.59
C ASN A 52 -59.11 5.20 -13.48
N GLY A 53 -59.33 4.68 -12.27
CA GLY A 53 -60.26 3.56 -12.07
C GLY A 53 -61.70 3.91 -12.47
N LYS A 54 -62.19 5.10 -12.13
CA LYS A 54 -63.52 5.56 -12.55
C LYS A 54 -63.61 5.79 -14.06
N TYR A 55 -62.56 6.32 -14.67
CA TYR A 55 -62.49 6.59 -16.10
C TYR A 55 -62.45 5.31 -16.92
N ASP A 56 -61.70 4.30 -16.48
CA ASP A 56 -61.64 2.98 -17.12
C ASP A 56 -63.00 2.28 -17.07
N ASN A 57 -63.67 2.31 -15.92
CA ASN A 57 -65.04 1.80 -15.77
C ASN A 57 -66.03 2.53 -16.69
N TYR A 58 -65.89 3.84 -16.84
CA TYR A 58 -66.71 4.63 -17.76
C TYR A 58 -66.47 4.23 -19.22
N ILE A 59 -65.21 4.05 -19.64
CA ILE A 59 -64.87 3.58 -20.99
C ILE A 59 -65.43 2.18 -21.24
N GLN A 60 -65.30 1.25 -20.29
CA GLN A 60 -65.85 -0.10 -20.42
C GLN A 60 -67.36 -0.07 -20.62
N LYS A 61 -68.10 0.66 -19.77
CA LYS A 61 -69.56 0.85 -19.92
C LYS A 61 -69.93 1.45 -21.27
N MET A 62 -69.15 2.42 -21.75
CA MET A 62 -69.38 3.04 -23.05
C MET A 62 -69.19 2.06 -24.21
N ASN A 63 -68.15 1.24 -24.16
CA ASN A 63 -67.89 0.22 -25.17
C ASN A 63 -68.95 -0.88 -25.15
N GLU A 64 -69.38 -1.31 -23.97
CA GLU A 64 -70.48 -2.26 -23.80
C GLU A 64 -71.80 -1.75 -24.39
N LEU A 65 -72.17 -0.49 -24.12
CA LEU A 65 -73.38 0.11 -24.68
C LEU A 65 -73.30 0.20 -26.21
N LYS A 66 -72.15 0.57 -26.77
CA LYS A 66 -71.92 0.59 -28.23
C LYS A 66 -72.06 -0.81 -28.84
N LEU A 67 -71.52 -1.83 -28.19
CA LEU A 67 -71.66 -3.23 -28.63
C LEU A 67 -73.11 -3.72 -28.54
N LYS A 68 -73.82 -3.39 -27.46
CA LYS A 68 -75.24 -3.76 -27.28
C LYS A 68 -76.15 -3.10 -28.33
N ILE A 69 -75.87 -1.85 -28.71
CA ILE A 69 -76.58 -1.16 -29.80
C ILE A 69 -76.27 -1.80 -31.16
N LYS A 70 -75.02 -2.21 -31.40
CA LYS A 70 -74.61 -2.85 -32.67
C LYS A 70 -75.19 -4.26 -32.84
N ASN A 71 -75.38 -5.00 -31.75
CA ASN A 71 -75.84 -6.39 -31.76
C ASN A 71 -77.37 -6.55 -31.51
N GLY A 72 -78.11 -5.45 -31.26
CA GLY A 72 -79.54 -5.52 -30.93
C GLY A 72 -80.43 -5.84 -32.14
N ASN A 73 -81.22 -6.92 -32.04
CA ASN A 73 -82.25 -7.25 -33.03
C ASN A 73 -83.43 -6.26 -32.97
N GLN A 74 -83.98 -5.89 -34.13
CA GLN A 74 -85.04 -4.88 -34.31
C GLN A 74 -86.37 -5.16 -33.56
N ASN A 75 -86.54 -6.33 -32.95
CA ASN A 75 -87.79 -6.75 -32.32
C ASN A 75 -88.09 -6.13 -30.94
N ASN A 76 -87.11 -5.48 -30.28
CA ASN A 76 -87.31 -4.80 -28.99
C ASN A 76 -86.92 -3.30 -29.10
N GLU A 77 -87.66 -2.57 -29.92
CA GLU A 77 -87.45 -1.15 -30.22
C GLU A 77 -87.40 -0.25 -28.96
N THR A 78 -88.15 -0.62 -27.92
CA THR A 78 -88.16 0.06 -26.61
C THR A 78 -86.83 -0.06 -25.86
N GLN A 79 -86.15 -1.21 -25.92
CA GLN A 79 -84.84 -1.39 -25.26
C GLN A 79 -83.70 -0.76 -26.06
N LEU A 80 -83.78 -0.79 -27.39
CA LEU A 80 -82.81 -0.13 -28.26
C LEU A 80 -82.83 1.40 -28.07
N ASN A 81 -84.03 1.99 -27.96
CA ASN A 81 -84.17 3.42 -27.68
C ASN A 81 -83.67 3.78 -26.26
N LYS A 82 -83.84 2.88 -25.28
CA LYS A 82 -83.27 3.06 -23.94
C LYS A 82 -81.74 3.08 -23.95
N TRP A 83 -81.09 2.12 -24.63
CA TRP A 83 -79.62 2.10 -24.72
C TRP A 83 -79.05 3.26 -25.54
N LYS A 84 -79.76 3.72 -26.58
CA LYS A 84 -79.37 4.93 -27.33
C LYS A 84 -79.43 6.18 -26.46
N LYS A 85 -80.48 6.32 -25.63
CA LYS A 85 -80.59 7.44 -24.68
C LYS A 85 -79.51 7.39 -23.60
N GLU A 86 -79.23 6.20 -23.04
CA GLU A 86 -78.14 6.00 -22.08
C GLU A 86 -76.76 6.27 -22.70
N LEU A 87 -76.58 5.95 -23.99
CA LEU A 87 -75.36 6.28 -24.74
C LEU A 87 -75.21 7.79 -24.92
N GLU A 88 -76.27 8.48 -25.32
CA GLU A 88 -76.28 9.94 -25.52
C GLU A 88 -76.02 10.68 -24.20
N GLU A 89 -76.63 10.23 -23.10
CA GLU A 89 -76.35 10.72 -21.75
C GLU A 89 -74.88 10.48 -21.36
N ALA A 90 -74.36 9.27 -21.58
CA ALA A 90 -72.96 8.96 -21.29
C ALA A 90 -71.96 9.72 -22.19
N GLU A 91 -72.31 10.01 -23.44
CA GLU A 91 -71.51 10.84 -24.35
C GLU A 91 -71.50 12.31 -23.93
N SER A 92 -72.60 12.82 -23.37
CA SER A 92 -72.62 14.15 -22.75
C SER A 92 -71.64 14.25 -21.56
N HIS A 93 -71.52 13.18 -20.76
CA HIS A 93 -70.57 13.11 -19.66
C HIS A 93 -69.11 12.99 -20.13
N LYS A 94 -68.85 12.58 -21.38
CA LYS A 94 -67.49 12.44 -21.93
C LYS A 94 -66.69 13.74 -21.84
N GLN A 95 -67.33 14.86 -22.16
CA GLN A 95 -66.68 16.17 -22.12
C GLN A 95 -66.24 16.52 -20.69
N SER A 96 -67.05 16.17 -19.68
CA SER A 96 -66.71 16.40 -18.27
C SER A 96 -65.51 15.56 -17.82
N TRP A 97 -65.37 14.33 -18.31
CA TRP A 97 -64.21 13.48 -18.03
C TRP A 97 -62.93 14.01 -18.68
N VAL A 98 -63.02 14.51 -19.92
CA VAL A 98 -61.87 15.11 -20.61
C VAL A 98 -61.39 16.37 -19.89
N LEU A 99 -62.32 17.23 -19.44
CA LEU A 99 -61.98 18.42 -18.66
C LEU A 99 -61.26 18.05 -17.36
N LYS A 100 -61.81 17.11 -16.57
CA LYS A 100 -61.19 16.63 -15.33
C LYS A 100 -59.80 16.03 -15.56
N ARG A 101 -59.61 15.27 -16.64
CA ARG A 101 -58.29 14.74 -17.01
C ARG A 101 -57.30 15.86 -17.28
N HIS A 102 -57.70 16.87 -18.05
CA HIS A 102 -56.85 18.01 -18.38
C HIS A 102 -56.54 18.86 -17.14
N GLU A 103 -57.47 18.96 -16.18
CA GLU A 103 -57.23 19.58 -14.88
C GLU A 103 -56.18 18.82 -14.07
N LEU A 104 -56.26 17.50 -13.99
CA LEU A 104 -55.28 16.65 -13.31
C LEU A 104 -53.90 16.71 -13.96
N GLU A 105 -53.83 16.69 -15.30
CA GLU A 105 -52.58 16.88 -16.05
C GLU A 105 -51.96 18.27 -15.80
N LYS A 106 -52.79 19.32 -15.72
CA LYS A 106 -52.34 20.66 -15.35
C LYS A 106 -51.84 20.72 -13.91
N LYS A 107 -52.52 20.09 -12.94
CA LYS A 107 -52.06 19.96 -11.56
C LYS A 107 -50.68 19.28 -11.52
N LYS A 108 -50.51 18.16 -12.23
CA LYS A 108 -49.22 17.44 -12.33
C LYS A 108 -48.11 18.30 -12.91
N ARG A 109 -48.41 19.10 -13.95
CA ARG A 109 -47.41 20.00 -14.57
C ARG A 109 -47.01 21.17 -13.67
N LEU A 110 -47.93 21.63 -12.81
CA LEU A 110 -47.68 22.71 -11.86
C LEU A 110 -47.10 22.24 -10.53
N GLN A 111 -46.99 20.92 -10.31
CA GLN A 111 -46.35 20.39 -9.12
C GLN A 111 -44.89 20.84 -9.08
N PRO A 112 -44.42 21.29 -7.90
CA PRO A 112 -43.03 21.69 -7.76
C PRO A 112 -42.11 20.49 -7.96
N LEU A 113 -40.98 20.75 -8.60
CA LEU A 113 -39.91 19.79 -8.78
C LEU A 113 -39.23 19.54 -7.44
N ASN A 114 -38.99 18.28 -7.11
CA ASN A 114 -38.35 17.83 -5.87
C ASN A 114 -37.41 16.65 -6.17
N ILE A 115 -36.70 16.15 -5.16
CA ILE A 115 -35.72 15.06 -5.32
C ILE A 115 -36.32 13.82 -6.01
N ASP A 116 -37.59 13.53 -5.76
CA ASP A 116 -38.29 12.35 -6.29
C ASP A 116 -38.75 12.53 -7.75
N THR A 117 -38.85 13.77 -8.23
CA THR A 117 -39.37 14.11 -9.57
C THR A 117 -38.30 14.64 -10.53
N ILE A 118 -37.20 15.18 -10.01
CA ILE A 118 -36.09 15.74 -10.80
C ILE A 118 -35.26 14.63 -11.47
N CYS A 119 -34.91 13.59 -10.72
CA CYS A 119 -34.04 12.51 -11.19
C CYS A 119 -34.40 11.16 -10.58
N LYS A 120 -33.85 10.09 -11.15
CA LYS A 120 -33.91 8.73 -10.62
C LYS A 120 -32.50 8.17 -10.60
N ASP A 121 -32.20 7.34 -9.60
CA ASP A 121 -30.92 6.65 -9.52
C ASP A 121 -30.78 5.69 -10.72
N SER A 122 -29.81 5.99 -11.60
CA SER A 122 -29.48 5.14 -12.75
C SER A 122 -28.44 4.09 -12.40
N THR A 123 -27.40 4.47 -11.66
CA THR A 123 -26.31 3.60 -11.22
C THR A 123 -25.85 4.00 -9.84
N SER A 124 -25.78 3.05 -8.92
CA SER A 124 -25.15 3.22 -7.61
C SER A 124 -24.06 2.16 -7.47
N LYS A 125 -22.81 2.61 -7.29
CA LYS A 125 -21.65 1.73 -7.13
C LYS A 125 -20.81 2.21 -5.97
N THR A 126 -20.62 1.34 -5.00
CA THR A 126 -19.74 1.59 -3.85
C THR A 126 -18.45 0.78 -4.02
N PHE A 127 -17.32 1.41 -3.74
CA PHE A 127 -16.02 0.76 -3.70
C PHE A 127 -15.46 0.91 -2.29
N ILE A 128 -15.15 -0.22 -1.66
CA ILE A 128 -14.46 -0.27 -0.39
C ILE A 128 -13.03 -0.69 -0.69
N ASN A 129 -12.07 0.18 -0.39
CA ASN A 129 -10.66 -0.14 -0.57
C ASN A 129 -10.24 -1.16 0.50
N LYS A 130 -10.18 -2.44 0.14
CA LYS A 130 -9.61 -3.49 0.99
C LYS A 130 -8.12 -3.60 0.71
N GLU A 131 -7.33 -3.80 1.76
CA GLU A 131 -5.91 -4.11 1.61
C GLU A 131 -5.76 -5.44 0.86
N PHE A 132 -4.94 -5.42 -0.19
CA PHE A 132 -4.57 -6.61 -0.95
C PHE A 132 -3.23 -7.10 -0.43
N GLU A 133 -3.16 -8.38 -0.06
CA GLU A 133 -1.88 -9.03 0.23
C GLU A 133 -1.19 -9.37 -1.09
N THR A 134 -0.05 -8.74 -1.37
CA THR A 134 0.80 -9.08 -2.51
C THR A 134 1.60 -10.35 -2.25
N THR A 135 1.81 -11.14 -3.29
CA THR A 135 2.66 -12.34 -3.22
C THR A 135 4.14 -11.97 -3.11
N LEU A 136 4.98 -12.89 -2.61
CA LEU A 136 6.42 -12.65 -2.43
C LEU A 136 7.14 -12.30 -3.76
N GLU A 137 6.77 -12.96 -4.86
CA GLU A 137 7.39 -12.74 -6.17
C GLU A 137 7.07 -11.35 -6.74
N GLU A 138 5.82 -10.91 -6.62
CA GLU A 138 5.40 -9.55 -7.00
C GLU A 138 6.13 -8.49 -6.18
N ASN A 139 6.36 -8.75 -4.88
CA ASN A 139 7.11 -7.83 -4.03
C ASN A 139 8.57 -7.64 -4.49
N TYR A 140 9.25 -8.69 -4.97
CA TYR A 140 10.62 -8.56 -5.50
C TYR A 140 10.66 -7.76 -6.80
N GLN A 141 9.72 -8.00 -7.71
CA GLN A 141 9.62 -7.22 -8.96
C GLN A 141 9.30 -5.76 -8.68
N ASN A 142 8.31 -5.50 -7.81
CA ASN A 142 7.96 -4.15 -7.38
C ASN A 142 9.14 -3.43 -6.73
N GLN A 143 9.94 -4.14 -5.92
CA GLN A 143 11.16 -3.56 -5.33
C GLN A 143 12.18 -3.19 -6.40
N SER A 144 12.46 -4.10 -7.36
CA SER A 144 13.40 -3.84 -8.45
C SER A 144 12.98 -2.62 -9.29
N ASP A 145 11.71 -2.56 -9.68
CA ASP A 145 11.16 -1.47 -10.49
C ASP A 145 11.15 -0.14 -9.73
N PHE A 146 10.82 -0.18 -8.44
CA PHE A 146 10.88 0.98 -7.56
C PHE A 146 12.30 1.53 -7.46
N MET A 147 13.28 0.64 -7.27
CA MET A 147 14.68 1.02 -7.19
C MET A 147 15.16 1.65 -8.49
N ASN A 148 14.83 1.06 -9.65
CA ASN A 148 15.25 1.60 -10.94
C ASN A 148 14.68 2.99 -11.22
N LYS A 149 13.49 3.30 -10.71
CA LYS A 149 12.81 4.56 -10.96
C LYS A 149 13.19 5.67 -9.97
N TYR A 150 13.35 5.34 -8.69
CA TYR A 150 13.44 6.34 -7.62
C TYR A 150 14.79 6.37 -6.91
N LYS A 151 15.80 5.62 -7.37
CA LYS A 151 17.15 5.61 -6.78
C LYS A 151 17.70 7.03 -6.57
N ASP A 152 17.65 7.87 -7.59
CA ASP A 152 18.19 9.23 -7.53
C ASP A 152 17.46 10.10 -6.50
N ASP A 153 16.16 9.89 -6.34
CA ASP A 153 15.35 10.65 -5.37
C ASP A 153 15.59 10.17 -3.93
N ILE A 154 15.85 8.88 -3.73
CA ILE A 154 16.27 8.33 -2.43
C ILE A 154 17.66 8.87 -2.05
N GLU A 155 18.59 8.94 -2.99
CA GLU A 155 19.93 9.52 -2.76
C GLU A 155 19.83 11.01 -2.43
N LYS A 156 19.02 11.78 -3.17
CA LYS A 156 18.71 13.18 -2.82
C LYS A 156 18.14 13.30 -1.42
N PHE A 157 17.21 12.40 -1.04
CA PHE A 157 16.62 12.40 0.30
C PHE A 157 17.69 12.20 1.38
N GLY A 158 18.57 11.20 1.21
CA GLY A 158 19.64 10.91 2.17
C GLY A 158 20.67 12.03 2.33
N MET A 159 20.75 12.95 1.37
CA MET A 159 21.64 14.12 1.44
C MET A 159 21.04 15.30 2.20
N TYR A 160 19.73 15.32 2.51
CA TYR A 160 19.16 16.38 3.33
C TYR A 160 19.60 16.30 4.80
N ARG A 161 19.47 17.42 5.51
CA ARG A 161 19.73 17.49 6.96
C ARG A 161 18.73 18.36 7.70
N LYS A 162 18.38 19.50 7.09
CA LYS A 162 17.39 20.41 7.66
C LYS A 162 16.02 19.74 7.63
N TYR A 163 15.35 19.77 8.78
CA TYR A 163 14.04 19.15 8.95
C TYR A 163 12.98 19.70 7.99
N ASP A 164 13.04 20.99 7.67
CA ASP A 164 12.10 21.62 6.73
C ASP A 164 12.25 21.12 5.30
N ASP A 165 13.50 20.97 4.85
CA ASP A 165 13.80 20.48 3.50
C ASP A 165 13.40 19.00 3.38
N SER A 166 13.76 18.17 4.37
CA SER A 166 13.34 16.77 4.46
C SER A 166 11.81 16.63 4.49
N ARG A 167 11.11 17.47 5.28
CA ARG A 167 9.65 17.47 5.38
C ARG A 167 9.00 17.77 4.04
N LYS A 168 9.42 18.86 3.38
CA LYS A 168 8.85 19.28 2.10
C LYS A 168 9.10 18.21 1.04
N PHE A 169 10.31 17.67 0.98
CA PHE A 169 10.67 16.66 0.01
C PHE A 169 9.85 15.37 0.16
N LEU A 170 9.60 14.92 1.39
CA LEU A 170 8.78 13.73 1.65
C LEU A 170 7.29 13.96 1.39
N LEU A 171 6.77 15.17 1.61
CA LEU A 171 5.40 15.51 1.23
C LEU A 171 5.24 15.50 -0.29
N ASP A 172 6.17 16.13 -1.01
CA ASP A 172 6.19 16.16 -2.48
C ASP A 172 6.40 14.74 -3.06
N ASN A 173 7.19 13.89 -2.38
CA ASN A 173 7.52 12.53 -2.80
C ASN A 173 7.01 11.48 -1.79
N SER A 174 5.70 11.47 -1.57
CA SER A 174 5.06 10.59 -0.57
C SER A 174 5.31 9.09 -0.81
N HIS A 175 5.59 8.69 -2.06
CA HIS A 175 5.90 7.32 -2.44
C HIS A 175 7.24 6.81 -1.91
N LEU A 176 8.14 7.70 -1.47
CA LEU A 176 9.44 7.33 -0.89
C LEU A 176 9.30 6.76 0.54
N LEU A 177 8.18 6.99 1.21
CA LEU A 177 7.88 6.42 2.54
C LEU A 177 7.41 4.97 2.43
N CYS A 178 8.29 4.11 1.94
CA CYS A 178 8.08 2.68 1.84
C CYS A 178 9.25 1.91 2.45
N GLU A 179 9.04 0.63 2.76
CA GLU A 179 10.09 -0.23 3.33
C GLU A 179 11.29 -0.39 2.38
N TYR A 180 11.04 -0.35 1.06
CA TYR A 180 12.10 -0.45 0.04
C TYR A 180 13.14 0.67 0.17
N THR A 181 12.70 1.91 0.40
CA THR A 181 13.58 3.06 0.63
C THR A 181 14.45 2.87 1.87
N SER A 182 13.85 2.39 2.97
CA SER A 182 14.58 2.09 4.21
C SER A 182 15.68 1.05 3.97
N ASN A 183 15.34 -0.04 3.27
CA ASN A 183 16.29 -1.10 2.93
C ASN A 183 17.44 -0.60 2.05
N TYR A 184 17.15 0.25 1.06
CA TYR A 184 18.18 0.83 0.21
C TYR A 184 19.13 1.74 0.97
N ILE A 185 18.60 2.63 1.82
CA ILE A 185 19.44 3.55 2.59
C ILE A 185 20.34 2.78 3.58
N VAL A 186 19.85 1.69 4.18
CA VAL A 186 20.69 0.80 5.01
C VAL A 186 21.84 0.20 4.19
N LEU A 187 21.56 -0.30 2.98
CA LEU A 187 22.58 -0.84 2.09
C LEU A 187 23.58 0.23 1.66
N TRP A 188 23.10 1.43 1.36
CA TRP A 188 23.94 2.56 0.98
C TRP A 188 24.87 2.98 2.13
N CYS A 189 24.37 3.08 3.36
CA CYS A 189 25.17 3.31 4.55
C CYS A 189 26.25 2.23 4.75
N LEU A 190 25.91 0.96 4.52
CA LEU A 190 26.87 -0.13 4.61
C LEU A 190 27.98 -0.01 3.56
N ASN A 191 27.63 0.31 2.31
CA ASN A 191 28.61 0.51 1.24
C ASN A 191 29.54 1.69 1.56
N LEU A 192 28.99 2.79 2.06
CA LEU A 192 29.79 3.95 2.49
C LEU A 192 30.73 3.62 3.65
N ALA A 193 30.32 2.72 4.55
CA ALA A 193 31.16 2.25 5.64
C ALA A 193 32.33 1.38 5.14
N LEU A 194 32.09 0.55 4.11
CA LEU A 194 33.14 -0.25 3.46
C LEU A 194 34.11 0.61 2.65
N GLU A 195 33.63 1.71 2.04
CA GLU A 195 34.46 2.71 1.33
C GLU A 195 35.20 3.68 2.28
N GLU A 196 35.15 3.47 3.60
CA GLU A 196 35.75 4.33 4.64
C GLU A 196 35.21 5.78 4.67
N LYS A 197 34.09 6.07 4.00
CA LYS A 197 33.44 7.39 3.97
C LYS A 197 32.53 7.61 5.19
N HIS A 198 33.11 7.58 6.38
CA HIS A 198 32.35 7.60 7.63
C HIS A 198 31.50 8.87 7.85
N ALA A 199 32.00 10.05 7.46
CA ALA A 199 31.25 11.30 7.61
C ALA A 199 29.96 11.32 6.77
N LEU A 200 30.03 10.81 5.53
CA LEU A 200 28.86 10.71 4.65
C LEU A 200 27.88 9.64 5.15
N MET A 201 28.40 8.50 5.63
CA MET A 201 27.58 7.46 6.25
C MET A 201 26.78 8.00 7.44
N GLU A 202 27.40 8.76 8.36
CA GLU A 202 26.69 9.36 9.50
C GLU A 202 25.60 10.35 9.07
N HIS A 203 25.83 11.07 7.97
CA HIS A 203 24.85 11.98 7.41
C HIS A 203 23.63 11.26 6.84
N VAL A 204 23.87 10.22 6.03
CA VAL A 204 22.81 9.39 5.44
C VAL A 204 22.07 8.60 6.52
N ALA A 205 22.79 8.12 7.54
CA ALA A 205 22.24 7.40 8.68
C ALA A 205 21.19 8.23 9.43
N HIS A 206 21.38 9.55 9.57
CA HIS A 206 20.39 10.42 10.18
C HIS A 206 19.05 10.39 9.44
N GLN A 207 19.07 10.46 8.10
CA GLN A 207 17.84 10.38 7.30
C GLN A 207 17.21 8.98 7.36
N ALA A 208 18.03 7.93 7.44
CA ALA A 208 17.55 6.56 7.66
C ALA A 208 16.79 6.43 8.99
N THR A 209 17.36 6.97 10.08
CA THR A 209 16.73 6.99 11.39
C THR A 209 15.43 7.81 11.39
N CYS A 210 15.37 8.94 10.66
CA CYS A 210 14.13 9.69 10.48
C CYS A 210 13.02 8.83 9.85
N LEU A 211 13.31 8.09 8.78
CA LEU A 211 12.33 7.18 8.15
C LEU A 211 11.89 6.08 9.11
N GLN A 212 12.83 5.47 9.84
CA GLN A 212 12.53 4.41 10.79
C GLN A 212 11.61 4.88 11.93
N PHE A 213 11.87 6.07 12.48
CA PHE A 213 10.99 6.69 13.47
C PHE A 213 9.59 6.98 12.92
N MET A 214 9.49 7.43 11.66
CA MET A 214 8.19 7.66 11.01
C MET A 214 7.40 6.34 10.86
N PHE A 215 8.06 5.24 10.53
CA PHE A 215 7.42 3.92 10.50
C PHE A 215 7.01 3.42 11.88
N GLU A 216 7.82 3.66 12.90
CA GLU A 216 7.47 3.29 14.27
C GLU A 216 6.25 4.07 14.77
N LEU A 217 6.23 5.39 14.54
CA LEU A 217 5.07 6.23 14.83
C LEU A 217 3.81 5.77 14.10
N SER A 218 3.94 5.39 12.82
CA SER A 218 2.85 4.84 12.02
C SER A 218 2.29 3.55 12.63
N LYS A 219 3.16 2.64 13.07
CA LYS A 219 2.76 1.38 13.72
C LYS A 219 2.09 1.62 15.07
N THR A 220 2.62 2.53 15.90
CA THR A 220 2.03 2.85 17.21
C THR A 220 0.68 3.55 17.08
N ALA A 221 0.55 4.48 16.12
CA ALA A 221 -0.68 5.24 15.92
C ALA A 221 -1.73 4.51 15.07
N ASN A 222 -1.35 3.43 14.39
CA ASN A 222 -2.17 2.73 13.39
C ASN A 222 -2.65 3.67 12.27
N ILE A 223 -1.75 4.54 11.81
CA ILE A 223 -1.99 5.57 10.79
C ILE A 223 -0.98 5.36 9.64
N PRO A 224 -1.33 5.58 8.36
CA PRO A 224 -0.37 5.47 7.26
C PRO A 224 0.88 6.34 7.46
N PRO A 225 2.10 5.87 7.10
CA PRO A 225 3.36 6.58 7.32
C PRO A 225 3.38 8.02 6.78
N VAL A 226 2.71 8.27 5.65
CA VAL A 226 2.63 9.59 5.01
C VAL A 226 1.94 10.63 5.90
N GLN A 227 0.97 10.24 6.71
CA GLN A 227 0.27 11.17 7.60
C GLN A 227 1.08 11.47 8.86
N CYS A 228 2.05 10.62 9.21
CA CYS A 228 2.92 10.81 10.37
C CYS A 228 4.05 11.84 10.13
N ILE A 229 4.33 12.22 8.87
CA ILE A 229 5.41 13.16 8.50
C ILE A 229 5.33 14.45 9.30
N ASN A 230 4.18 15.12 9.26
CA ASN A 230 4.00 16.43 9.91
C ASN A 230 4.13 16.29 11.43
N GLY A 231 3.46 15.30 12.02
CA GLY A 231 3.52 15.06 13.46
C GLY A 231 4.93 14.72 13.97
N PHE A 232 5.74 14.02 13.16
CA PHE A 232 7.14 13.74 13.48
C PHE A 232 7.99 15.00 13.48
N PHE A 233 7.97 15.79 12.39
CA PHE A 233 8.80 16.99 12.28
C PHE A 233 8.34 18.10 13.23
N ASP A 234 7.05 18.23 13.52
CA ASP A 234 6.55 19.20 14.48
C ASP A 234 7.02 18.86 15.91
N LYS A 235 7.03 17.57 16.29
CA LYS A 235 7.61 17.11 17.58
C LYS A 235 9.11 17.35 17.67
N LEU A 236 9.85 17.10 16.59
CA LEU A 236 11.29 17.41 16.53
C LEU A 236 11.57 18.91 16.69
N LYS A 237 10.75 19.77 16.06
CA LYS A 237 10.87 21.22 16.17
C LYS A 237 10.46 21.77 17.53
N MET A 238 9.43 21.19 18.14
CA MET A 238 8.98 21.55 19.50
C MET A 238 10.06 21.26 20.56
N GLY A 239 11.06 20.43 20.25
CA GLY A 239 12.28 20.34 21.04
C GLY A 239 12.07 19.67 22.39
N ASP A 240 11.18 18.68 22.48
CA ASP A 240 11.07 17.87 23.70
C ASP A 240 12.40 17.16 23.94
N SER A 241 13.10 17.55 25.02
CA SER A 241 14.44 17.07 25.35
C SER A 241 14.50 15.54 25.45
N LYS A 242 13.41 14.88 25.83
CA LYS A 242 13.33 13.42 25.92
C LYS A 242 13.18 12.76 24.54
N TYR A 243 12.45 13.40 23.63
CA TYR A 243 12.26 12.90 22.28
C TYR A 243 13.56 13.02 21.47
N LEU A 244 14.25 14.16 21.59
CA LEU A 244 15.53 14.39 20.92
C LEU A 244 16.64 13.48 21.45
N SER A 245 16.71 13.24 22.78
CA SER A 245 17.69 12.32 23.34
C SER A 245 17.46 10.87 22.91
N CYS A 246 16.20 10.44 22.84
CA CYS A 246 15.83 9.13 22.31
C CYS A 246 16.25 9.00 20.83
N PHE A 247 15.93 10.00 20.00
CA PHE A 247 16.32 10.02 18.60
C PHE A 247 17.85 9.93 18.40
N ASN A 248 18.62 10.71 19.16
CA ASN A 248 20.08 10.68 19.08
C ASN A 248 20.66 9.33 19.56
N SER A 249 20.11 8.76 20.62
CA SER A 249 20.51 7.42 21.10
C SER A 249 20.26 6.33 20.05
N GLU A 250 19.12 6.40 19.36
CA GLU A 250 18.80 5.46 18.27
C GLU A 250 19.70 5.67 17.05
N LEU A 251 20.03 6.92 16.72
CA LEU A 251 20.98 7.24 15.66
C LEU A 251 22.38 6.67 15.96
N GLU A 252 22.88 6.85 17.19
CA GLU A 252 24.17 6.29 17.61
C GLU A 252 24.16 4.76 17.58
N SER A 253 23.09 4.14 18.10
CA SER A 253 22.89 2.68 18.01
C SER A 253 22.85 2.19 16.56
N TYR A 254 22.19 2.94 15.67
CA TYR A 254 22.12 2.63 14.24
C TYR A 254 23.50 2.72 13.57
N ILE A 255 24.27 3.79 13.82
CA ILE A 255 25.63 3.96 13.31
C ILE A 255 26.55 2.83 13.80
N ASN A 256 26.48 2.49 15.10
CA ASN A 256 27.28 1.41 15.68
C ASN A 256 26.95 0.05 15.06
N ARG A 257 25.67 -0.23 14.80
CA ARG A 257 25.26 -1.45 14.09
C ARG A 257 25.81 -1.53 12.67
N ILE A 258 25.81 -0.41 11.93
CA ILE A 258 26.38 -0.38 10.57
C ILE A 258 27.89 -0.59 10.60
N ARG A 259 28.60 0.11 11.50
CA ARG A 259 30.05 -0.07 11.68
C ARG A 259 30.42 -1.50 12.00
N LYS A 260 29.69 -2.13 12.94
CA LYS A 260 29.91 -3.53 13.30
C LYS A 260 29.68 -4.46 12.11
N ARG A 261 28.58 -4.29 11.36
CA ARG A 261 28.32 -5.10 10.16
C ARG A 261 29.35 -4.89 9.05
N ALA A 262 29.88 -3.68 8.89
CA ALA A 262 30.93 -3.40 7.93
C ALA A 262 32.24 -4.09 8.35
N GLN A 263 32.60 -4.04 9.63
CA GLN A 263 33.75 -4.76 10.19
C GLN A 263 33.61 -6.27 10.01
N GLU A 264 32.44 -6.85 10.34
CA GLU A 264 32.16 -8.28 10.14
C GLU A 264 32.34 -8.68 8.66
N LYS A 265 31.90 -7.85 7.71
CA LYS A 265 32.11 -8.12 6.27
C LYS A 265 33.57 -8.05 5.85
N ILE A 266 34.34 -7.12 6.39
CA ILE A 266 35.78 -7.01 6.11
C ILE A 266 36.53 -8.20 6.71
N GLU A 267 36.17 -8.63 7.92
CA GLU A 267 36.74 -9.81 8.57
C GLU A 267 36.44 -11.09 7.81
N VAL A 268 35.21 -11.26 7.32
CA VAL A 268 34.83 -12.39 6.46
C VAL A 268 35.63 -12.39 5.16
N ALA A 269 35.72 -11.25 4.46
CA ALA A 269 36.49 -11.15 3.22
C ALA A 269 37.99 -11.44 3.45
N ARG A 270 38.56 -10.95 4.57
CA ARG A 270 39.94 -11.25 4.95
C ARG A 270 40.14 -12.74 5.28
N ALA A 271 39.21 -13.36 6.00
CA ALA A 271 39.28 -14.78 6.33
C ALA A 271 39.16 -15.67 5.07
N GLU A 272 38.32 -15.26 4.11
CA GLU A 272 38.22 -15.93 2.80
C GLU A 272 39.53 -15.81 2.01
N GLU A 273 40.13 -14.63 1.98
CA GLU A 273 41.44 -14.39 1.35
C GLU A 273 42.56 -15.19 2.05
N GLU A 274 42.60 -15.22 3.38
CA GLU A 274 43.55 -16.04 4.16
C GLU A 274 43.37 -17.54 3.90
N GLU A 275 42.15 -18.03 3.75
CA GLU A 275 41.88 -19.44 3.44
C GLU A 275 42.22 -19.79 1.98
N GLU A 276 42.03 -18.87 1.02
CA GLU A 276 42.54 -19.03 -0.34
C GLU A 276 44.06 -19.05 -0.39
N ASP A 277 44.72 -18.15 0.33
CA ASP A 277 46.17 -18.11 0.50
C ASP A 277 46.69 -19.40 1.15
N ARG A 278 45.99 -19.89 2.18
CA ARG A 278 46.28 -21.16 2.84
C ARG A 278 46.16 -22.32 1.86
N LYS A 279 45.10 -22.38 1.05
CA LYS A 279 44.93 -23.39 0.00
C LYS A 279 46.04 -23.35 -1.04
N ASN A 280 46.45 -22.16 -1.45
CA ASN A 280 47.55 -21.97 -2.41
C ASN A 280 48.91 -22.39 -1.84
N ARG A 281 49.08 -22.40 -0.51
CA ARG A 281 50.30 -22.84 0.21
C ARG A 281 50.29 -24.32 0.60
N LEU A 282 49.19 -25.05 0.40
CA LEU A 282 49.12 -26.48 0.73
C LEU A 282 50.12 -27.28 -0.10
N GLY A 283 50.94 -28.09 0.57
CA GLY A 283 51.84 -29.03 -0.09
C GLY A 283 51.08 -30.19 -0.77
N PRO A 284 51.75 -31.04 -1.54
CA PRO A 284 51.14 -32.16 -2.27
C PRO A 284 50.41 -33.18 -1.38
N GLY A 285 50.64 -33.15 -0.06
CA GLY A 285 49.88 -33.93 0.93
C GLY A 285 48.68 -33.22 1.55
N GLY A 286 48.28 -32.03 1.09
CA GLY A 286 47.14 -31.27 1.63
C GLY A 286 47.39 -30.68 3.02
N LEU A 287 48.65 -30.61 3.46
CA LEU A 287 49.07 -30.01 4.72
C LEU A 287 49.76 -28.67 4.45
N ASP A 288 49.50 -27.67 5.30
CA ASP A 288 50.16 -26.36 5.25
C ASP A 288 51.57 -26.47 5.87
N PRO A 289 52.65 -26.12 5.14
CA PRO A 289 54.01 -26.08 5.66
C PRO A 289 54.17 -25.27 6.96
N VAL A 290 53.44 -24.18 7.13
CA VAL A 290 53.54 -23.29 8.30
C VAL A 290 52.85 -23.89 9.53
N GLU A 291 51.69 -24.53 9.34
CA GLU A 291 50.99 -25.26 10.41
C GLU A 291 51.77 -26.48 10.87
N VAL A 292 52.36 -27.23 9.92
CA VAL A 292 53.20 -28.38 10.24
C VAL A 292 54.42 -27.93 11.03
N PHE A 293 55.11 -26.86 10.62
CA PHE A 293 56.27 -26.32 11.34
C PHE A 293 55.94 -25.88 12.77
N LYS A 294 54.84 -25.15 12.98
CA LYS A 294 54.39 -24.72 14.33
C LYS A 294 53.97 -25.88 15.23
N SER A 295 53.51 -26.99 14.64
CA SER A 295 53.11 -28.20 15.37
C SER A 295 54.28 -29.13 15.74
N LEU A 296 55.49 -28.86 15.26
CA LEU A 296 56.68 -29.63 15.63
C LEU A 296 57.14 -29.27 17.05
N PRO A 297 57.74 -30.20 17.80
CA PRO A 297 58.43 -29.90 19.06
C PRO A 297 59.48 -28.78 18.89
N PRO A 298 59.68 -27.91 19.90
CA PRO A 298 60.59 -26.76 19.80
C PRO A 298 62.03 -27.19 19.47
N ASP A 299 62.48 -28.34 19.97
CA ASP A 299 63.80 -28.91 19.67
C ASP A 299 63.93 -29.26 18.18
N LEU A 300 62.87 -29.81 17.58
CA LEU A 300 62.83 -30.12 16.14
C LEU A 300 62.68 -28.86 15.29
N GLN A 301 61.92 -27.85 15.74
CA GLN A 301 61.80 -26.55 15.06
C GLN A 301 63.18 -25.88 14.90
N GLN A 302 63.96 -25.83 15.97
CA GLN A 302 65.32 -25.27 15.95
C GLN A 302 66.28 -26.09 15.08
N CYS A 303 66.14 -27.42 15.05
CA CYS A 303 66.94 -28.29 14.19
C CYS A 303 66.66 -28.05 12.69
N PHE A 304 65.39 -27.84 12.31
CA PHE A 304 65.01 -27.52 10.93
C PHE A 304 65.37 -26.09 10.52
N GLU A 305 65.34 -25.13 11.46
CA GLU A 305 65.74 -23.74 11.24
C GLU A 305 67.25 -23.61 11.00
N ASN A 306 68.06 -24.35 11.77
CA ASN A 306 69.53 -24.37 11.66
C ASN A 306 70.05 -25.31 10.55
N LYS A 307 69.17 -26.09 9.89
CA LYS A 307 69.51 -27.08 8.85
C LYS A 307 70.57 -28.11 9.28
N ASP A 308 70.61 -28.45 10.57
CA ASP A 308 71.67 -29.28 11.13
C ASP A 308 71.25 -30.76 11.21
N ILE A 309 71.83 -31.59 10.34
CA ILE A 309 71.43 -32.99 10.14
C ILE A 309 71.81 -33.86 11.35
N GLU A 310 72.85 -33.49 12.10
CA GLU A 310 73.33 -34.26 13.26
C GLU A 310 72.43 -34.04 14.48
N MET A 311 71.97 -32.81 14.70
CA MET A 311 71.01 -32.51 15.78
C MET A 311 69.63 -33.15 15.52
N ILE A 312 69.19 -33.22 14.26
CA ILE A 312 67.95 -33.95 13.90
C ILE A 312 68.06 -35.43 14.31
N LYS A 313 69.20 -36.09 14.06
CA LYS A 313 69.41 -37.50 14.43
C LYS A 313 69.45 -37.71 15.94
N ASP A 314 70.07 -36.80 16.68
CA ASP A 314 70.15 -36.88 18.14
C ASP A 314 68.77 -36.70 18.79
N VAL A 315 68.00 -35.71 18.35
CA VAL A 315 66.61 -35.46 18.82
C VAL A 315 65.69 -36.63 18.45
N MET A 316 65.85 -37.21 17.24
CA MET A 316 65.08 -38.38 16.81
C MET A 316 65.41 -39.66 17.59
N SER A 317 66.61 -39.78 18.16
CA SER A 317 66.98 -40.92 19.00
C SER A 317 66.40 -40.84 20.42
N LYS A 318 66.05 -39.62 20.87
CA LYS A 318 65.44 -39.34 22.18
C LYS A 318 63.91 -39.45 22.17
N LEU A 319 63.28 -39.30 21.01
CA LEU A 319 61.83 -39.40 20.84
C LEU A 319 61.38 -40.86 20.62
N PRO A 320 60.15 -41.23 21.02
CA PRO A 320 59.56 -42.52 20.67
C PRO A 320 59.51 -42.71 19.15
N PRO A 321 59.87 -43.90 18.62
CA PRO A 321 59.99 -44.13 17.18
C PRO A 321 58.69 -43.86 16.40
N SER A 322 57.52 -44.06 17.04
CA SER A 322 56.21 -43.78 16.44
C SER A 322 55.92 -42.29 16.25
N GLU A 323 56.40 -41.44 17.15
CA GLU A 323 56.19 -39.98 17.11
C GLU A 323 57.16 -39.34 16.11
N ALA A 324 58.40 -39.82 16.08
CA ALA A 324 59.42 -39.43 15.11
C ALA A 324 58.95 -39.68 13.66
N GLU A 325 58.41 -40.87 13.38
CA GLU A 325 57.90 -41.23 12.05
C GLU A 325 56.68 -40.38 11.65
N TYR A 326 55.79 -40.09 12.61
CA TYR A 326 54.62 -39.25 12.41
C TYR A 326 55.00 -37.81 12.00
N HIS A 327 55.93 -37.18 12.72
CA HIS A 327 56.39 -35.82 12.41
C HIS A 327 57.20 -35.76 11.10
N LEU A 328 58.03 -36.77 10.81
CA LEU A 328 58.82 -36.85 9.58
C LEU A 328 57.94 -37.06 8.34
N ARG A 329 56.88 -37.88 8.44
CA ARG A 329 55.92 -38.10 7.36
C ARG A 329 55.15 -36.83 7.02
N ARG A 330 54.73 -36.06 8.04
CA ARG A 330 54.03 -34.77 7.88
C ARG A 330 54.93 -33.69 7.27
N TYR A 331 56.19 -33.64 7.69
CA TYR A 331 57.18 -32.71 7.14
C TYR A 331 57.57 -33.04 5.68
N LYS A 332 57.68 -34.33 5.35
CA LYS A 332 57.97 -34.77 3.98
C LYS A 332 56.83 -34.44 3.02
N SER A 333 55.58 -34.49 3.49
CA SER A 333 54.39 -34.21 2.67
C SER A 333 54.17 -32.73 2.36
N THR A 334 54.83 -31.81 3.07
CA THR A 334 54.77 -30.36 2.86
C THR A 334 55.82 -29.81 1.89
N ILE A 335 56.99 -30.45 1.75
CA ILE A 335 58.15 -29.90 1.00
C ILE A 335 58.18 -30.22 -0.51
N LEU A 336 57.38 -31.19 -0.98
CA LEU A 336 57.55 -31.77 -2.33
C LEU A 336 57.13 -30.90 -3.54
N ASN A 337 56.88 -29.59 -3.37
CA ASN A 337 56.72 -28.63 -4.47
C ASN A 337 57.56 -27.36 -4.21
N GLY A 338 58.89 -27.41 -4.41
CA GLY A 338 59.67 -26.17 -4.31
C GLY A 338 61.20 -26.24 -4.34
N VAL A 339 61.82 -27.41 -4.50
CA VAL A 339 63.29 -27.49 -4.58
C VAL A 339 63.73 -28.47 -5.67
N HIS A 340 63.72 -28.00 -6.93
CA HIS A 340 64.76 -28.40 -7.87
C HIS A 340 66.07 -27.72 -7.41
N GLY A 341 66.77 -28.34 -6.45
CA GLY A 341 68.00 -27.75 -5.90
C GLY A 341 68.50 -28.38 -4.60
N SER A 342 69.16 -29.52 -4.70
CA SER A 342 69.97 -30.16 -3.64
C SER A 342 69.25 -30.62 -2.37
N LEU A 343 68.74 -31.86 -2.38
CA LEU A 343 69.14 -32.95 -1.47
C LEU A 343 68.10 -34.07 -1.63
N GLY A 344 68.46 -35.07 -2.42
CA GLY A 344 67.58 -36.20 -2.74
C GLY A 344 67.22 -37.05 -1.51
N PRO A 345 66.07 -37.74 -1.54
CA PRO A 345 65.53 -38.52 -0.42
C PRO A 345 66.24 -39.87 -0.19
N SER A 346 67.55 -39.93 -0.32
CA SER A 346 68.32 -41.19 -0.28
C SER A 346 69.43 -41.25 0.78
N LYS A 347 69.39 -40.42 1.83
CA LYS A 347 70.45 -40.42 2.86
C LYS A 347 69.98 -40.40 4.32
N ILE A 348 68.72 -40.71 4.61
CA ILE A 348 68.23 -40.82 6.00
C ILE A 348 67.39 -42.10 6.19
N ILE A 349 67.89 -43.22 5.66
CA ILE A 349 67.56 -44.56 6.17
C ILE A 349 68.83 -45.10 6.79
#